data_AF-A0A382QII4-F1
#
_entry.id   AF-A0A382QII4-F1
#
_cell.length_a   1.000
_cell.length_b   1.000
_cell.length_c   1.000
_cell.angle_alpha   90.00
_cell.angle_beta   90.00
_cell.angle_gamma   90.00
#
_symmetry.space_group_name_H-M   'P 1'
#
loop_
_entity.id
_entity.type
_entity.pdbx_description
1 polymer ?
#
loop_
_entity_poly.entity_id
_entity_poly.type
_entity_poly.pdbx_seq_one_letter_code
_entity_poly.pdbx_strand_id
1 'polypeptide(L)'
;MMHSEIAEKAKAAQKETNPGAQHKALLDWGEALLNLCVGFLFGEYKRYQQIIEPVEKGLYLAATRSVSLGQQWGFVRDIATNLQESALSDLFSKGVKHEQAGEYLFYFKRVKQQCVENPDPALRIHTGFRDAIAERCRGQSPVPVTKQVFFDEAFIPMRNIYAHPQQTLKKTGEQIEWPLAEEYFGLFNPLLEKSLLEIQQDIEGVLGHYQVASLVRKTEQTGEVEQSGNKMDVELPEYLLNETEDETKVIISEQEGQPYVRFYEHEKPGVSAEVRKRIVREESKRQS
;
A
#
# COMPACT_ATOMS: atom_id res chain seq x y z
N MET A 1 14.82 6.47 -9.97
CA MET A 1 13.67 5.92 -10.71
C MET A 1 12.55 5.45 -9.80
N MET A 2 12.81 4.79 -8.66
CA MET A 2 11.79 4.42 -7.65
C MET A 2 10.92 5.62 -7.19
N HIS A 3 11.53 6.80 -7.09
CA HIS A 3 10.86 8.05 -6.69
C HIS A 3 10.07 8.74 -7.81
N SER A 4 10.27 8.43 -9.10
CA SER A 4 9.69 9.29 -10.16
C SER A 4 8.18 9.14 -10.26
N GLU A 5 7.65 7.92 -10.24
CA GLU A 5 6.19 7.72 -10.34
C GLU A 5 5.46 8.25 -9.10
N ILE A 6 5.95 7.96 -7.90
CA ILE A 6 5.34 8.46 -6.65
C ILE A 6 5.41 9.97 -6.58
N ALA A 7 6.56 10.58 -6.91
CA ALA A 7 6.69 12.03 -6.93
C ALA A 7 5.81 12.68 -8.01
N GLU A 8 5.60 12.03 -9.16
CA GLU A 8 4.68 12.49 -10.19
C GLU A 8 3.23 12.44 -9.71
N LYS A 9 2.80 11.35 -9.06
CA LYS A 9 1.45 11.24 -8.47
C LYS A 9 1.23 12.25 -7.35
N ALA A 10 2.21 12.45 -6.48
CA ALA A 10 2.16 13.48 -5.44
C ALA A 10 2.00 14.88 -6.06
N LYS A 11 2.83 15.22 -7.05
CA LYS A 11 2.74 16.50 -7.78
C LYS A 11 1.41 16.67 -8.50
N ALA A 12 0.89 15.60 -9.11
CA ALA A 12 -0.39 15.62 -9.79
C ALA A 12 -1.54 15.92 -8.80
N ALA A 13 -1.54 15.26 -7.63
CA ALA A 13 -2.52 15.51 -6.59
C ALA A 13 -2.44 16.95 -6.04
N GLN A 14 -1.23 17.49 -5.84
CA GLN A 14 -1.04 18.84 -5.31
C GLN A 14 -1.43 19.97 -6.28
N LYS A 15 -1.37 19.70 -7.59
CA LYS A 15 -1.71 20.67 -8.64
C LYS A 15 -3.18 20.62 -9.06
N GLU A 16 -3.89 19.56 -8.71
CA GLU A 16 -5.29 19.40 -9.07
C GLU A 16 -6.17 20.38 -8.29
N THR A 17 -7.05 21.08 -9.00
CA THR A 17 -7.89 22.16 -8.45
C THR A 17 -9.33 21.72 -8.28
N ASN A 18 -9.78 20.70 -9.02
CA ASN A 18 -11.09 20.12 -8.83
C ASN A 18 -11.08 19.21 -7.58
N PRO A 19 -11.91 19.46 -6.55
CA PRO A 19 -11.82 18.72 -5.29
C PRO A 19 -12.01 17.20 -5.41
N GLY A 20 -12.93 16.75 -6.27
CA GLY A 20 -13.17 15.32 -6.50
C GLY A 20 -12.02 14.66 -7.24
N ALA A 21 -11.50 15.31 -8.29
CA ALA A 21 -10.33 14.83 -9.02
C ALA A 21 -9.08 14.81 -8.15
N GLN A 22 -8.90 15.83 -7.29
CA GLN A 22 -7.82 15.90 -6.32
C GLN A 22 -7.91 14.72 -5.33
N HIS A 23 -9.12 14.43 -4.83
CA HIS A 23 -9.32 13.29 -3.94
C HIS A 23 -8.92 11.98 -4.60
N LYS A 24 -9.32 11.77 -5.87
CA LYS A 24 -8.90 10.60 -6.64
C LYS A 24 -7.37 10.54 -6.77
N ALA A 25 -6.73 11.65 -7.11
CA ALA A 25 -5.27 11.71 -7.27
C ALA A 25 -4.52 11.40 -5.96
N LEU A 26 -5.03 11.87 -4.82
CA LEU A 26 -4.50 11.53 -3.48
C LEU A 26 -4.64 10.03 -3.19
N LEU A 27 -5.79 9.43 -3.51
CA LEU A 27 -6.00 7.99 -3.37
C LEU A 27 -5.07 7.18 -4.30
N ASP A 28 -4.86 7.63 -5.53
CA ASP A 28 -3.95 6.97 -6.48
C ASP A 28 -2.48 7.09 -6.02
N TRP A 29 -2.10 8.19 -5.37
CA TRP A 29 -0.77 8.37 -4.77
C TRP A 29 -0.56 7.43 -3.59
N GLY A 30 -1.50 7.32 -2.65
CA GLY A 30 -1.37 6.39 -1.53
C GLY A 30 -1.36 4.92 -1.97
N GLU A 31 -2.09 4.57 -3.04
CA GLU A 31 -2.02 3.24 -3.66
C GLU A 31 -0.63 2.97 -4.26
N ALA A 32 -0.01 3.95 -4.92
CA ALA A 32 1.34 3.82 -5.43
C ALA A 32 2.40 3.66 -4.33
N LEU A 33 2.27 4.38 -3.21
CA LEU A 33 3.13 4.19 -2.03
C LEU A 33 3.02 2.75 -1.50
N LEU A 34 1.82 2.20 -1.46
CA LEU A 34 1.59 0.83 -1.01
C LEU A 34 2.19 -0.20 -1.98
N ASN A 35 1.99 -0.01 -3.29
CA ASN A 35 2.56 -0.88 -4.33
C ASN A 35 4.08 -0.89 -4.28
N LEU A 36 4.72 0.26 -4.02
CA LEU A 36 6.16 0.34 -3.81
C LEU A 36 6.62 -0.57 -2.65
N CYS A 37 5.97 -0.45 -1.48
CA CYS A 37 6.29 -1.28 -0.32
C CYS A 37 6.08 -2.77 -0.62
N VAL A 38 4.99 -3.15 -1.29
CA VAL A 38 4.72 -4.54 -1.67
C VAL A 38 5.81 -5.08 -2.60
N GLY A 39 6.14 -4.35 -3.66
CA GLY A 39 7.11 -4.80 -4.65
C GLY A 39 8.51 -4.98 -4.08
N PHE A 40 8.88 -4.12 -3.13
CA PHE A 40 10.14 -4.23 -2.39
C PHE A 40 10.13 -5.43 -1.43
N LEU A 41 9.08 -5.55 -0.60
CA LEU A 41 8.94 -6.63 0.38
C LEU A 41 8.85 -8.01 -0.26
N PHE A 42 8.22 -8.14 -1.43
CA PHE A 42 8.26 -9.39 -2.19
C PHE A 42 9.66 -9.75 -2.65
N GLY A 43 10.46 -8.75 -3.02
CA GLY A 43 11.87 -8.95 -3.33
C GLY A 43 12.64 -9.52 -2.15
N GLU A 44 12.52 -8.89 -0.98
CA GLU A 44 13.19 -9.37 0.24
C GLU A 44 12.67 -10.75 0.66
N TYR A 45 11.36 -10.95 0.63
CA TYR A 45 10.72 -12.24 0.90
C TYR A 45 11.33 -13.38 0.07
N LYS A 46 11.58 -13.13 -1.22
CA LYS A 46 12.19 -14.13 -2.12
C LYS A 46 13.69 -14.28 -1.95
N ARG A 47 14.41 -13.19 -1.66
CA ARG A 47 15.83 -13.23 -1.31
C ARG A 47 16.10 -14.15 -0.12
N TYR A 48 15.32 -14.01 0.95
CA TYR A 48 15.56 -14.75 2.20
C TYR A 48 14.99 -16.17 2.20
N GLN A 49 14.15 -16.53 1.21
CA GLN A 49 13.55 -17.86 1.05
C GLN A 49 12.81 -18.38 2.32
N GLN A 50 12.40 -17.47 3.21
CA GLN A 50 11.67 -17.81 4.42
C GLN A 50 10.22 -18.14 4.05
N ILE A 51 9.70 -19.26 4.53
CA ILE A 51 8.29 -19.61 4.31
C ILE A 51 7.42 -18.86 5.32
N ILE A 52 6.62 -17.91 4.84
CA ILE A 52 5.58 -17.23 5.62
C ILE A 52 4.21 -17.75 5.16
N GLU A 53 3.62 -18.66 5.92
CA GLU A 53 2.39 -19.40 5.53
C GLU A 53 1.23 -18.51 5.05
N PRO A 54 0.86 -17.41 5.73
CA PRO A 54 -0.19 -16.51 5.24
C PRO A 54 0.13 -15.91 3.86
N VAL A 55 1.39 -15.56 3.62
CA VAL A 55 1.87 -14.96 2.37
C VAL A 55 1.80 -15.99 1.25
N GLU A 56 2.35 -17.19 1.44
CA GLU A 56 2.31 -18.27 0.44
C GLU A 56 0.88 -18.65 0.06
N LYS A 57 0.00 -18.77 1.05
CA LYS A 57 -1.41 -19.07 0.81
C LYS A 57 -2.12 -17.94 0.06
N GLY A 58 -1.86 -16.69 0.45
CA GLY A 58 -2.39 -15.53 -0.25
C GLY A 58 -1.94 -15.49 -1.71
N LEU A 59 -0.65 -15.69 -1.98
CA LEU A 59 -0.07 -15.75 -3.32
C LEU A 59 -0.67 -16.89 -4.15
N TYR A 60 -0.86 -18.08 -3.55
CA TYR A 60 -1.49 -19.21 -4.22
C TYR A 60 -2.92 -18.91 -4.65
N LEU A 61 -3.74 -18.37 -3.73
CA LEU A 61 -5.13 -18.02 -4.03
C LEU A 61 -5.23 -16.86 -5.03
N ALA A 62 -4.23 -15.98 -5.03
CA ALA A 62 -4.12 -14.87 -5.96
C ALA A 62 -3.51 -15.27 -7.31
N ALA A 63 -2.95 -16.48 -7.49
CA ALA A 63 -2.13 -16.81 -8.67
C ALA A 63 -2.83 -16.50 -10.01
N THR A 64 -4.14 -16.76 -10.11
CA THR A 64 -4.94 -16.55 -11.33
C THR A 64 -5.84 -15.32 -11.30
N ARG A 65 -5.74 -14.48 -10.27
CA ARG A 65 -6.66 -13.35 -10.05
C ARG A 65 -5.91 -12.04 -9.81
N SER A 66 -6.57 -10.93 -10.09
CA SER A 66 -6.11 -9.63 -9.61
C SER A 66 -6.20 -9.59 -8.09
N VAL A 67 -5.27 -8.86 -7.47
CA VAL A 67 -5.19 -8.69 -6.03
C VAL A 67 -5.82 -7.35 -5.70
N SER A 68 -6.78 -7.32 -4.76
CA SER A 68 -7.32 -6.06 -4.28
C SER A 68 -6.29 -5.31 -3.44
N LEU A 69 -6.43 -3.99 -3.33
CA LEU A 69 -5.55 -3.16 -2.50
C LEU A 69 -5.47 -3.67 -1.05
N GLY A 70 -6.59 -4.16 -0.50
CA GLY A 70 -6.62 -4.76 0.84
C GLY A 70 -5.81 -6.06 0.95
N GLN A 71 -5.77 -6.88 -0.11
CA GLN A 71 -4.92 -8.08 -0.14
C GLN A 71 -3.44 -7.72 -0.32
N GLN A 72 -3.12 -6.73 -1.15
CA GLN A 72 -1.76 -6.18 -1.29
C GLN A 72 -1.23 -5.70 0.07
N TRP A 73 -2.04 -4.93 0.79
CA TRP A 73 -1.72 -4.49 2.13
C TRP A 73 -1.55 -5.66 3.12
N GLY A 74 -2.39 -6.69 3.01
CA GLY A 74 -2.23 -7.93 3.77
C GLY A 74 -0.83 -8.53 3.61
N PHE A 75 -0.30 -8.57 2.38
CA PHE A 75 1.08 -9.01 2.13
C PHE A 75 2.12 -8.10 2.79
N VAL A 76 1.98 -6.77 2.69
CA VAL A 76 2.89 -5.82 3.36
C VAL A 76 2.96 -6.13 4.85
N ARG A 77 1.81 -6.22 5.51
CA ARG A 77 1.73 -6.47 6.95
C ARG A 77 2.34 -7.82 7.31
N ASP A 78 1.96 -8.87 6.61
CA ASP A 78 2.39 -10.23 6.94
C ASP A 78 3.89 -10.42 6.68
N ILE A 79 4.45 -9.82 5.63
CA ILE A 79 5.90 -9.87 5.36
C ILE A 79 6.66 -8.99 6.35
N ALA A 80 6.34 -7.70 6.47
CA ALA A 80 7.08 -6.75 7.32
C ALA A 80 7.11 -7.17 8.80
N THR A 81 6.09 -7.91 9.26
CA THR A 81 6.00 -8.43 10.63
C THR A 81 6.76 -9.73 10.85
N ASN A 82 6.82 -10.63 9.85
CA ASN A 82 7.29 -12.00 10.05
C ASN A 82 8.63 -12.30 9.35
N LEU A 83 9.07 -11.47 8.42
CA LEU A 83 10.36 -11.61 7.78
C LEU A 83 11.47 -11.24 8.78
N GLN A 84 12.48 -12.09 8.91
CA GLN A 84 13.53 -11.92 9.93
C GLN A 84 14.41 -10.70 9.68
N GLU A 85 14.69 -10.39 8.41
CA GLU A 85 15.50 -9.25 7.98
C GLU A 85 14.72 -8.51 6.88
N SER A 86 14.41 -7.25 7.12
CA SER A 86 13.80 -6.37 6.12
C SER A 86 14.18 -4.93 6.39
N ALA A 87 14.53 -4.20 5.34
CA ALA A 87 14.79 -2.77 5.45
C ALA A 87 13.54 -2.00 5.94
N LEU A 88 12.33 -2.53 5.71
CA LEU A 88 11.08 -1.87 6.04
C LEU A 88 10.48 -2.29 7.39
N SER A 89 11.04 -3.28 8.09
CA SER A 89 10.44 -3.79 9.35
C SER A 89 10.23 -2.69 10.40
N ASP A 90 11.20 -1.80 10.58
CA ASP A 90 11.11 -0.73 11.58
C ASP A 90 9.99 0.27 11.27
N LEU A 91 9.73 0.54 9.99
CA LEU A 91 8.65 1.43 9.54
C LEU A 91 7.26 0.92 9.92
N PHE A 92 7.09 -0.40 10.03
CA PHE A 92 5.82 -1.03 10.38
C PHE A 92 5.76 -1.48 11.84
N SER A 93 6.78 -1.15 12.64
CA SER A 93 6.80 -1.45 14.07
C SER A 93 5.72 -0.67 14.83
N LYS A 94 5.28 -1.22 15.98
CA LYS A 94 4.25 -0.59 16.83
C LYS A 94 4.71 0.74 17.47
N GLY A 95 6.01 1.02 17.45
CA GLY A 95 6.61 2.23 18.03
C GLY A 95 6.53 3.45 17.11
N VAL A 96 6.49 3.25 15.79
CA VAL A 96 6.46 4.35 14.82
C VAL A 96 5.02 4.81 14.61
N LYS A 97 4.75 6.06 15.01
CA LYS A 97 3.43 6.68 14.93
C LYS A 97 3.49 7.99 14.17
N HIS A 98 2.38 8.31 13.54
CA HIS A 98 2.20 9.37 12.56
C HIS A 98 1.07 10.29 13.03
N GLU A 99 1.38 11.57 13.21
CA GLU A 99 0.45 12.55 13.76
C GLU A 99 -0.62 12.92 12.74
N GLN A 100 -0.22 13.17 11.49
CA GLN A 100 -1.13 13.59 10.42
C GLN A 100 -2.07 12.44 10.05
N ALA A 101 -1.53 11.22 9.97
CA ALA A 101 -2.34 10.01 9.77
C ALA A 101 -3.36 9.81 10.91
N GLY A 102 -2.99 10.16 12.13
CA GLY A 102 -3.87 10.13 13.31
C GLY A 102 -5.00 11.16 13.22
N GLU A 103 -4.67 12.36 12.75
CA GLU A 103 -5.66 13.42 12.48
C GLU A 103 -6.66 12.99 11.40
N TYR A 104 -6.19 12.46 10.27
CA TYR A 104 -7.07 11.94 9.23
C TYR A 104 -8.01 10.84 9.76
N LEU A 105 -7.47 9.84 10.47
CA LEU A 105 -8.27 8.75 11.02
C LEU A 105 -9.34 9.26 12.00
N PHE A 106 -8.98 10.24 12.83
CA PHE A 106 -9.91 10.84 13.79
C PHE A 106 -11.14 11.42 13.09
N TYR A 107 -10.95 12.26 12.06
CA TYR A 107 -12.06 12.82 11.29
C TYR A 107 -12.78 11.75 10.46
N PHE A 108 -12.08 10.80 9.86
CA PHE A 108 -12.66 9.71 9.09
C PHE A 108 -13.62 8.85 9.92
N LYS A 109 -13.20 8.44 11.13
CA LYS A 109 -14.06 7.68 12.05
C LYS A 109 -15.30 8.48 12.46
N ARG A 110 -15.16 9.78 12.68
CA ARG A 110 -16.30 10.66 13.03
C ARG A 110 -17.30 10.74 11.89
N VAL A 111 -16.85 10.89 10.66
CA VAL A 111 -17.75 10.92 9.49
C VAL A 111 -18.39 9.54 9.26
N LYS A 112 -17.60 8.46 9.29
CA LYS A 112 -18.12 7.09 9.16
C LYS A 112 -19.21 6.79 10.18
N GLN A 113 -19.00 7.15 11.44
CA GLN A 113 -19.98 6.94 12.51
C GLN A 113 -21.31 7.64 12.19
N GLN A 114 -21.27 8.82 11.59
CA GLN A 114 -22.43 9.70 11.42
C GLN A 114 -23.12 9.59 10.06
N CYS A 115 -22.40 9.12 9.04
CA CYS A 115 -22.97 8.83 7.74
C CYS A 115 -23.47 7.37 7.65
N VAL A 116 -22.84 6.44 8.37
CA VAL A 116 -23.07 5.00 8.22
C VAL A 116 -23.61 4.34 9.49
N GLU A 117 -22.98 4.54 10.64
CA GLU A 117 -23.29 3.69 11.81
C GLU A 117 -24.52 4.18 12.58
N ASN A 118 -24.68 5.51 12.69
CA ASN A 118 -25.82 6.20 13.26
C ASN A 118 -26.18 7.38 12.33
N PRO A 119 -26.82 7.11 11.19
CA PRO A 119 -27.05 8.12 10.17
C PRO A 119 -27.92 9.26 10.69
N ASP A 120 -27.39 10.48 10.70
CA ASP A 120 -28.15 11.70 10.97
C ASP A 120 -28.70 12.25 9.64
N PRO A 121 -30.02 12.28 9.41
CA PRO A 121 -30.60 12.85 8.20
C PRO A 121 -30.17 14.29 7.92
N ALA A 122 -29.86 15.09 8.95
CA ALA A 122 -29.40 16.47 8.80
C ALA A 122 -27.97 16.56 8.23
N LEU A 123 -27.16 15.50 8.36
CA LEU A 123 -25.80 15.41 7.81
C LEU A 123 -25.73 14.69 6.47
N ARG A 124 -26.87 14.23 5.96
CA ARG A 124 -27.01 13.81 4.55
C ARG A 124 -27.02 15.02 3.60
N ILE A 125 -27.11 16.24 4.16
CA ILE A 125 -27.15 17.50 3.43
C ILE A 125 -25.70 17.94 3.15
N HIS A 126 -25.39 18.26 1.90
CA HIS A 126 -24.04 18.66 1.46
C HIS A 126 -23.56 20.00 2.03
N THR A 127 -24.41 20.74 2.74
CA THR A 127 -24.15 22.10 3.22
C THR A 127 -24.09 22.14 4.75
N GLY A 128 -23.03 22.74 5.30
CA GLY A 128 -22.80 22.80 6.75
C GLY A 128 -22.23 21.50 7.35
N PHE A 129 -21.83 20.55 6.49
CA PHE A 129 -21.18 19.30 6.88
C PHE A 129 -19.92 19.55 7.69
N ARG A 130 -19.07 20.47 7.22
CA ARG A 130 -17.80 20.77 7.89
C ARG A 130 -18.01 21.28 9.32
N ASP A 131 -18.93 22.22 9.50
CA ASP A 131 -19.22 22.82 10.81
C ASP A 131 -19.83 21.79 11.76
N ALA A 132 -20.73 20.93 11.27
CA ALA A 132 -21.34 19.90 12.07
C ALA A 132 -20.33 18.83 12.52
N ILE A 133 -19.38 18.45 11.67
CA ILE A 133 -18.29 17.55 12.06
C ILE A 133 -17.36 18.25 13.08
N ALA A 134 -17.02 19.53 12.87
CA ALA A 134 -16.19 20.29 13.80
C ALA A 134 -16.82 20.40 15.19
N GLU A 135 -18.12 20.69 15.27
CA GLU A 135 -18.87 20.74 16.53
C GLU A 135 -18.80 19.43 17.30
N ARG A 136 -18.94 18.30 16.60
CA ARG A 136 -18.89 16.95 17.20
C ARG A 136 -17.49 16.52 17.62
N CYS A 137 -16.46 17.16 17.06
CA CYS A 137 -15.07 16.95 17.47
C CYS A 137 -14.67 17.86 18.64
N ARG A 138 -15.53 18.80 19.07
CA ARG A 138 -15.22 19.74 20.14
C ARG A 138 -14.85 19.00 21.43
N GLY A 139 -13.75 19.41 22.05
CA GLY A 139 -13.24 18.83 23.29
C GLY A 139 -12.58 17.45 23.13
N GLN A 140 -12.39 16.98 21.90
CA GLN A 140 -11.65 15.77 21.60
C GLN A 140 -10.39 16.11 20.81
N SER A 141 -9.41 15.22 20.84
CA SER A 141 -8.15 15.41 20.13
C SER A 141 -7.76 14.16 19.38
N PRO A 142 -7.19 14.30 18.17
CA PRO A 142 -6.61 13.16 17.46
C PRO A 142 -5.44 12.59 18.24
N VAL A 143 -5.15 11.31 18.01
CA VAL A 143 -4.00 10.61 18.59
C VAL A 143 -3.14 10.07 17.46
N PRO A 144 -1.79 10.11 17.58
CA PRO A 144 -0.92 9.52 16.58
C PRO A 144 -1.17 8.02 16.42
N VAL A 145 -1.16 7.53 15.19
CA VAL A 145 -1.43 6.13 14.86
C VAL A 145 -0.30 5.53 14.04
N THR A 146 -0.17 4.22 14.03
CA THR A 146 0.80 3.54 13.16
C THR A 146 0.33 3.57 11.71
N LYS A 147 1.26 3.41 10.74
CA LYS A 147 0.90 3.23 9.32
C LYS A 147 -0.10 2.10 9.13
N GLN A 148 0.06 1.03 9.90
CA GLN A 148 -0.87 -0.10 9.84
C GLN A 148 -2.30 0.32 10.17
N VAL A 149 -2.51 1.03 11.27
CA VAL A 149 -3.83 1.51 11.67
C VAL A 149 -4.39 2.48 10.63
N PHE A 150 -3.56 3.37 10.08
CA PHE A 150 -3.98 4.27 9.00
C PHE A 150 -4.46 3.52 7.75
N PHE A 151 -3.71 2.54 7.25
CA PHE A 151 -4.08 1.78 6.07
C PHE A 151 -5.30 0.88 6.32
N ASP A 152 -5.33 0.14 7.44
CA ASP A 152 -6.41 -0.78 7.81
C ASP A 152 -7.74 -0.05 8.05
N GLU A 153 -7.71 1.06 8.79
CA GLU A 153 -8.93 1.68 9.32
C GLU A 153 -9.38 2.95 8.59
N ALA A 154 -8.51 3.57 7.78
CA ALA A 154 -8.80 4.83 7.10
C ALA A 154 -8.61 4.74 5.58
N PHE A 155 -7.38 4.50 5.11
CA PHE A 155 -7.05 4.65 3.69
C PHE A 155 -7.75 3.63 2.80
N ILE A 156 -7.60 2.33 3.07
CA ILE A 156 -8.25 1.28 2.26
C ILE A 156 -9.77 1.36 2.33
N PRO A 157 -10.39 1.54 3.53
CA PRO A 157 -11.82 1.79 3.61
C PRO A 157 -12.26 2.98 2.75
N MET A 158 -11.52 4.09 2.78
CA MET A 158 -11.84 5.26 1.96
C MET A 158 -11.72 4.99 0.46
N ARG A 159 -10.66 4.29 0.02
CA ARG A 159 -10.52 3.89 -1.38
C ARG A 159 -11.71 3.08 -1.86
N ASN A 160 -12.18 2.14 -1.04
CA ASN A 160 -13.35 1.31 -1.34
C ASN A 160 -14.64 2.14 -1.36
N ILE A 161 -14.82 3.06 -0.41
CA ILE A 161 -15.95 4.00 -0.37
C ILE A 161 -15.97 4.87 -1.62
N TYR A 162 -14.83 5.39 -2.06
CA TYR A 162 -14.75 6.22 -3.25
C TYR A 162 -15.15 5.47 -4.52
N ALA A 163 -14.74 4.20 -4.64
CA ALA A 163 -15.13 3.33 -5.75
C ALA A 163 -16.61 2.90 -5.69
N HIS A 164 -17.13 2.68 -4.49
CA HIS A 164 -18.47 2.20 -4.22
C HIS A 164 -19.13 3.03 -3.10
N PRO A 165 -19.63 4.24 -3.44
CA PRO A 165 -20.15 5.19 -2.44
C PRO A 165 -21.47 4.75 -1.82
N GLN A 166 -22.23 3.87 -2.50
CA GLN A 166 -23.45 3.29 -1.96
C GLN A 166 -23.14 2.13 -1.01
N GLN A 167 -23.74 2.15 0.17
CA GLN A 167 -23.59 1.12 1.18
C GLN A 167 -24.94 0.72 1.76
N THR A 168 -25.12 -0.58 1.97
CA THR A 168 -26.31 -1.11 2.66
C THR A 168 -26.04 -1.22 4.15
N LEU A 169 -26.87 -0.54 4.95
CA LEU A 169 -26.77 -0.59 6.40
C LEU A 169 -27.18 -1.97 6.91
N LYS A 170 -26.25 -2.69 7.57
CA LYS A 170 -26.51 -4.04 8.08
C LYS A 170 -27.70 -4.12 9.05
N LYS A 171 -27.95 -3.06 9.83
CA LYS A 171 -29.01 -3.04 10.85
C LYS A 171 -30.41 -2.77 10.29
N THR A 172 -30.51 -1.92 9.27
CA THR A 172 -31.80 -1.41 8.77
C THR A 172 -32.11 -1.85 7.34
N GLY A 173 -31.11 -2.34 6.59
CA GLY A 173 -31.24 -2.64 5.16
C GLY A 173 -31.32 -1.41 4.26
N GLU A 174 -31.27 -0.20 4.82
CA GLU A 174 -31.33 1.06 4.08
C GLU A 174 -30.07 1.23 3.21
N GLN A 175 -30.26 1.69 1.98
CA GLN A 175 -29.16 2.16 1.14
C GLN A 175 -28.81 3.59 1.52
N ILE A 176 -27.56 3.82 1.83
CA ILE A 176 -27.00 5.14 2.07
C ILE A 176 -25.92 5.44 1.04
N GLU A 177 -25.71 6.71 0.78
CA GLU A 177 -24.62 7.18 -0.07
C GLU A 177 -23.69 8.06 0.75
N TRP A 178 -22.38 7.83 0.60
CA TRP A 178 -21.38 8.68 1.24
C TRP A 178 -21.43 10.11 0.67
N PRO A 179 -21.27 11.15 1.50
CA PRO A 179 -21.44 12.54 1.08
C PRO A 179 -20.20 13.05 0.32
N LEU A 180 -19.79 12.38 -0.76
CA LEU A 180 -18.59 12.68 -1.55
C LEU A 180 -18.81 13.92 -2.44
N ALA A 181 -18.98 15.06 -1.80
CA ALA A 181 -19.22 16.37 -2.42
C ALA A 181 -18.18 17.40 -1.97
N GLU A 182 -18.31 18.63 -2.45
CA GLU A 182 -17.32 19.71 -2.26
C GLU A 182 -16.92 19.93 -0.80
N GLU A 183 -17.87 20.02 0.15
CA GLU A 183 -17.54 20.20 1.57
C GLU A 183 -16.78 19.01 2.18
N TYR A 184 -17.09 17.79 1.75
CA TYR A 184 -16.37 16.59 2.17
C TYR A 184 -14.93 16.64 1.68
N PHE A 185 -14.73 16.92 0.39
CA PHE A 185 -13.38 17.02 -0.19
C PHE A 185 -12.60 18.18 0.42
N GLY A 186 -13.24 19.32 0.69
CA GLY A 186 -12.62 20.46 1.38
C GLY A 186 -12.15 20.14 2.80
N LEU A 187 -12.80 19.19 3.49
CA LEU A 187 -12.33 18.68 4.78
C LEU A 187 -11.21 17.65 4.61
N PHE A 188 -11.41 16.65 3.75
CA PHE A 188 -10.57 15.45 3.72
C PHE A 188 -9.33 15.56 2.84
N ASN A 189 -9.35 16.32 1.74
CA ASN A 189 -8.19 16.40 0.85
C ASN A 189 -6.94 16.94 1.57
N PRO A 190 -7.00 18.06 2.33
CA PRO A 190 -5.83 18.54 3.06
C PRO A 190 -5.35 17.56 4.14
N LEU A 191 -6.26 16.85 4.81
CA LEU A 191 -5.92 15.86 5.83
C LEU A 191 -5.22 14.64 5.21
N LEU A 192 -5.75 14.14 4.09
CA LEU A 192 -5.18 13.01 3.37
C LEU A 192 -3.82 13.36 2.78
N GLU A 193 -3.69 14.53 2.15
CA GLU A 193 -2.43 15.00 1.59
C GLU A 193 -1.33 15.06 2.65
N LYS A 194 -1.59 15.67 3.80
CA LYS A 194 -0.62 15.72 4.92
C LYS A 194 -0.25 14.35 5.44
N SER A 195 -1.22 13.44 5.55
CA SER A 195 -0.98 12.06 5.97
C SER A 195 -0.08 11.32 4.98
N LEU A 196 -0.34 11.48 3.68
CA LEU A 196 0.46 10.86 2.63
C LEU A 196 1.87 11.46 2.53
N LEU A 197 2.02 12.77 2.73
CA LEU A 197 3.34 13.42 2.83
C LEU A 197 4.16 12.85 4.00
N GLU A 198 3.56 12.77 5.18
CA GLU A 198 4.22 12.24 6.39
C GLU A 198 4.64 10.78 6.18
N ILE A 199 3.75 9.94 5.63
CA ILE A 199 4.04 8.54 5.34
C ILE A 199 5.09 8.39 4.25
N GLN A 200 5.02 9.19 3.17
CA GLN A 200 6.00 9.15 2.09
C GLN A 200 7.39 9.51 2.62
N GLN A 201 7.53 10.58 3.42
CA GLN A 201 8.82 10.98 3.98
C GLN A 201 9.48 9.87 4.78
N ASP A 202 8.69 9.14 5.56
CA ASP A 202 9.18 8.01 6.36
C ASP A 202 9.63 6.83 5.48
N ILE A 203 8.85 6.52 4.43
CA ILE A 203 9.23 5.48 3.44
C ILE A 203 10.50 5.90 2.68
N GLU A 204 10.59 7.15 2.24
CA GLU A 204 11.75 7.68 1.52
C GLU A 204 13.00 7.77 2.39
N GLY A 205 12.84 7.98 3.70
CA GLY A 205 13.95 7.95 4.66
C GLY A 205 14.66 6.59 4.72
N VAL A 206 13.98 5.50 4.35
CA VAL A 206 14.56 4.16 4.26
C VAL A 206 14.91 3.81 2.82
N LEU A 207 13.92 3.95 1.91
CA LEU A 207 14.06 3.52 0.52
C LEU A 207 14.91 4.47 -0.33
N GLY A 208 15.24 5.66 0.16
CA GLY A 208 16.10 6.62 -0.54
C GLY A 208 17.52 6.11 -0.82
N HIS A 209 17.97 5.08 -0.08
CA HIS A 209 19.25 4.40 -0.29
C HIS A 209 19.19 3.28 -1.35
N TYR A 210 18.03 3.09 -1.97
CA TYR A 210 17.75 2.03 -2.92
C TYR A 210 17.31 2.61 -4.27
N GLN A 211 17.72 1.96 -5.36
CA GLN A 211 17.37 2.39 -6.70
C GLN A 211 16.83 1.24 -7.53
N VAL A 212 15.67 1.46 -8.16
CA VAL A 212 15.14 0.56 -9.20
C VAL A 212 15.99 0.71 -10.46
N ALA A 213 16.44 -0.42 -11.00
CA ALA A 213 17.19 -0.52 -12.24
C ALA A 213 16.65 -1.66 -13.12
N SER A 214 16.90 -1.57 -14.42
CA SER A 214 16.61 -2.68 -15.35
C SER A 214 17.80 -3.63 -15.37
N LEU A 215 17.54 -4.94 -15.28
CA LEU A 215 18.53 -6.01 -15.40
C LEU A 215 18.25 -6.80 -16.68
N VAL A 216 19.28 -6.93 -17.52
CA VAL A 216 19.29 -7.83 -18.69
C VAL A 216 20.33 -8.92 -18.45
N ARG A 217 19.94 -10.19 -18.57
CA ARG A 217 20.85 -11.31 -18.34
C ARG A 217 21.82 -11.48 -19.51
N LYS A 218 23.11 -11.63 -19.21
CA LYS A 218 24.16 -11.89 -20.23
C LYS A 218 24.58 -13.35 -20.25
N THR A 219 24.74 -13.96 -19.07
CA THR A 219 25.08 -15.38 -18.92
C THR A 219 24.29 -16.00 -17.76
N GLU A 220 24.54 -17.28 -17.47
CA GLU A 220 23.95 -17.91 -16.27
C GLU A 220 24.30 -17.17 -14.98
N GLN A 221 25.49 -16.59 -14.86
CA GLN A 221 25.98 -15.99 -13.61
C GLN A 221 26.15 -14.47 -13.66
N THR A 222 25.91 -13.84 -14.81
CA THR A 222 26.14 -12.39 -15.00
C THR A 222 25.00 -11.71 -15.73
N GLY A 223 24.81 -10.43 -15.43
CA GLY A 223 23.88 -9.56 -16.13
C GLY A 223 24.42 -8.14 -16.26
N GLU A 224 23.68 -7.31 -16.97
CA GLU A 224 23.93 -5.89 -17.13
C GLU A 224 22.77 -5.12 -16.51
N VAL A 225 23.11 -4.25 -15.56
CA VAL A 225 22.16 -3.36 -14.92
C VAL A 225 22.25 -1.99 -15.56
N GLU A 226 21.10 -1.45 -15.98
CA GLU A 226 20.99 -0.07 -16.44
C GLU A 226 20.35 0.80 -15.33
N GLN A 227 21.17 1.71 -14.80
CA GLN A 227 20.80 2.64 -13.74
C GLN A 227 20.97 4.07 -14.26
N SER A 228 19.85 4.79 -14.42
CA SER A 228 19.86 6.20 -14.84
C SER A 228 20.66 6.46 -16.13
N GLY A 229 20.65 5.51 -17.07
CA GLY A 229 21.38 5.57 -18.35
C GLY A 229 22.83 5.08 -18.30
N ASN A 230 23.35 4.74 -17.12
CA ASN A 230 24.64 4.07 -16.98
C ASN A 230 24.45 2.57 -16.95
N LYS A 231 25.27 1.84 -17.70
CA LYS A 231 25.26 0.38 -17.73
C LYS A 231 26.45 -0.19 -16.97
N MET A 232 26.20 -1.19 -16.14
CA MET A 232 27.20 -1.86 -15.33
C MET A 232 27.01 -3.37 -15.40
N ASP A 233 28.11 -4.09 -15.64
CA ASP A 233 28.12 -5.55 -15.52
C ASP A 233 28.13 -5.96 -14.05
N VAL A 234 27.28 -6.92 -13.71
CA VAL A 234 27.12 -7.43 -12.34
C VAL A 234 27.11 -8.95 -12.33
N GLU A 235 27.61 -9.51 -11.23
CA GLU A 235 27.36 -10.91 -10.88
C GLU A 235 25.94 -11.05 -10.32
N LEU A 236 25.26 -12.11 -10.72
CA LEU A 236 23.90 -12.39 -10.27
C LEU A 236 23.94 -13.20 -8.97
N PRO A 237 23.30 -12.72 -7.89
CA PRO A 237 23.17 -13.49 -6.66
C PRO A 237 22.28 -14.73 -6.87
N GLU A 238 22.50 -15.77 -6.07
CA GLU A 238 21.87 -17.09 -6.23
C GLU A 238 20.34 -17.03 -6.31
N TYR A 239 19.72 -16.16 -5.51
CA TYR A 239 18.26 -16.00 -5.48
C TYR A 239 17.68 -15.44 -6.79
N LEU A 240 18.46 -14.75 -7.62
CA LEU A 240 18.02 -14.26 -8.93
C LEU A 240 18.22 -15.27 -10.07
N LEU A 241 19.12 -16.25 -9.90
CA LEU A 241 19.49 -17.18 -10.98
C LEU A 241 18.29 -17.95 -11.54
N ASN A 242 17.31 -18.22 -10.69
CA ASN A 242 16.11 -19.02 -10.98
C ASN A 242 14.86 -18.18 -11.29
N GLU A 243 14.94 -16.84 -11.25
CA GLU A 243 13.76 -15.97 -11.29
C GLU A 243 13.67 -15.06 -12.52
N THR A 244 14.74 -14.85 -13.29
CA THR A 244 14.76 -13.81 -14.33
C THR A 244 14.25 -14.29 -15.69
N GLU A 245 13.23 -13.60 -16.20
CA GLU A 245 12.94 -13.49 -17.65
C GLU A 245 13.85 -12.42 -18.28
N ASP A 246 13.85 -12.30 -19.62
CA ASP A 246 14.83 -11.51 -20.40
C ASP A 246 14.97 -10.03 -19.97
N GLU A 247 13.94 -9.43 -19.37
CA GLU A 247 14.00 -8.09 -18.76
C GLU A 247 13.38 -8.11 -17.35
N THR A 248 14.20 -7.93 -16.31
CA THR A 248 13.74 -7.94 -14.91
C THR A 248 14.05 -6.60 -14.24
N LYS A 249 13.13 -6.08 -13.41
CA LYS A 249 13.42 -4.93 -12.54
C LYS A 249 14.09 -5.40 -11.26
N VAL A 250 15.18 -4.75 -10.87
CA VAL A 250 15.92 -5.04 -9.63
C VAL A 250 16.09 -3.79 -8.80
N ILE A 251 16.31 -3.99 -7.51
CA ILE A 251 16.74 -2.96 -6.58
C ILE A 251 18.25 -3.06 -6.42
N ILE A 252 18.93 -1.93 -6.56
CA ILE A 252 20.34 -1.76 -6.22
C ILE A 252 20.40 -1.02 -4.88
N SER A 253 21.21 -1.54 -3.95
CA SER A 253 21.55 -0.88 -2.70
C SER A 253 22.88 -0.16 -2.87
N GLU A 254 23.02 1.07 -2.36
CA GLU A 254 24.31 1.77 -2.33
C GLU A 254 25.39 1.02 -1.54
N GLN A 255 24.98 0.08 -0.67
CA GLN A 255 25.86 -0.68 0.20
C GLN A 255 26.29 -2.03 -0.39
N GLU A 256 25.65 -2.51 -1.47
CA GLU A 256 25.93 -3.81 -2.08
C GLU A 256 26.47 -3.64 -3.51
N GLY A 257 27.51 -4.41 -3.86
CA GLY A 257 28.07 -4.44 -5.22
C GLY A 257 27.28 -5.29 -6.21
N GLN A 258 26.20 -5.93 -5.75
CA GLN A 258 25.30 -6.79 -6.52
C GLN A 258 23.86 -6.30 -6.36
N PRO A 259 22.93 -6.70 -7.26
CA PRO A 259 21.51 -6.44 -7.05
C PRO A 259 21.06 -6.91 -5.66
N TYR A 260 20.32 -6.04 -4.95
CA TYR A 260 19.82 -6.30 -3.61
C TYR A 260 18.63 -7.27 -3.64
N VAL A 261 17.60 -6.99 -4.43
CA VAL A 261 16.42 -7.85 -4.62
C VAL A 261 15.81 -7.67 -6.02
N ARG A 262 14.97 -8.61 -6.47
CA ARG A 262 14.05 -8.34 -7.60
C ARG A 262 12.97 -7.37 -7.12
N PHE A 263 12.62 -6.39 -7.95
CA PHE A 263 11.50 -5.50 -7.68
C PHE A 263 10.24 -6.03 -8.36
N TYR A 264 9.23 -6.36 -7.56
CA TYR A 264 7.96 -6.90 -8.03
C TYR A 264 6.92 -5.78 -8.22
N GLU A 265 7.11 -4.94 -9.26
CA GLU A 265 6.32 -3.71 -9.46
C GLU A 265 4.81 -3.98 -9.65
N HIS A 266 4.46 -4.89 -10.56
CA HIS A 266 3.07 -5.28 -10.85
C HIS A 266 2.89 -6.81 -10.91
N GLU A 267 3.89 -7.52 -10.39
CA GLU A 267 3.97 -8.97 -10.46
C GLU A 267 3.86 -9.59 -9.08
N LYS A 268 3.47 -10.87 -9.05
CA LYS A 268 3.42 -11.65 -7.81
C LYS A 268 4.57 -12.66 -7.85
N PRO A 269 5.32 -12.83 -6.76
CA PRO A 269 6.29 -13.89 -6.68
C PRO A 269 5.64 -15.28 -6.78
N GLY A 270 6.40 -16.23 -7.30
CA GLY A 270 6.00 -17.63 -7.34
C GLY A 270 5.93 -18.26 -5.94
N VAL A 271 4.87 -19.02 -5.70
CA VAL A 271 4.64 -19.83 -4.49
C VAL A 271 5.63 -20.99 -4.42
N SER A 272 6.19 -21.24 -3.24
CA SER A 272 7.07 -22.38 -2.96
C SER A 272 6.44 -23.70 -3.39
N ALA A 273 7.22 -24.57 -4.04
CA ALA A 273 6.74 -25.86 -4.54
C ALA A 273 6.27 -26.78 -3.40
N GLU A 274 6.94 -26.72 -2.24
CA GLU A 274 6.57 -27.47 -1.04
C GLU A 274 5.20 -27.03 -0.52
N VAL A 275 5.01 -25.72 -0.36
CA VAL A 275 3.77 -25.14 0.17
C VAL A 275 2.61 -25.36 -0.79
N ARG A 276 2.86 -25.21 -2.10
CA ARG A 276 1.86 -25.50 -3.15
C ARG A 276 1.33 -26.93 -3.05
N LYS A 277 2.21 -27.92 -2.88
CA LYS A 277 1.81 -29.33 -2.72
C LYS A 277 0.93 -29.53 -1.48
N ARG A 278 1.27 -28.86 -0.37
CA ARG A 278 0.48 -28.95 0.87
C ARG A 278 -0.90 -28.30 0.72
N ILE A 279 -0.97 -27.09 0.15
CA ILE A 279 -2.25 -26.38 -0.06
C ILE A 279 -3.19 -27.20 -0.96
N VAL A 280 -2.67 -27.76 -2.06
CA VAL A 280 -3.47 -28.64 -2.95
C VAL A 280 -4.04 -29.82 -2.17
N ARG A 281 -3.21 -30.49 -1.33
CA ARG A 281 -3.64 -31.62 -0.51
C ARG A 281 -4.73 -31.24 0.50
N GLU A 282 -4.64 -30.06 1.11
CA GLU A 282 -5.63 -29.56 2.06
C GLU A 282 -6.96 -29.20 1.40
N GLU A 283 -6.92 -28.54 0.24
CA GLU A 283 -8.12 -28.17 -0.50
C GLU A 283 -8.83 -29.40 -1.08
N SER A 284 -8.10 -30.41 -1.56
CA SER A 284 -8.70 -31.68 -2.00
C SER A 284 -9.43 -32.44 -0.88
N LYS A 285 -8.97 -32.33 0.38
CA LYS A 285 -9.65 -32.93 1.54
C LYS A 285 -10.89 -32.19 2.01
N ARG A 286 -11.03 -30.91 1.64
CA ARG A 286 -12.22 -30.09 1.98
C ARG A 286 -13.38 -30.32 1.02
N GLN A 287 -13.09 -30.83 -0.17
CA GLN A 287 -14.07 -31.13 -1.21
C GLN A 287 -14.55 -32.58 -1.20
N SER A 288 -13.97 -33.42 -0.33
CA SER A 288 -14.36 -34.82 -0.07
C SER A 288 -15.21 -34.91 1.20
#